data_AF-A0A1F4AHT6-F1
#
_entry.id   AF-A0A1F4AHT6-F1
#
_cell.length_a   1.000
_cell.length_b   1.000
_cell.length_c   1.000
_cell.angle_alpha   90.00
_cell.angle_beta   90.00
_cell.angle_gamma   90.00
#
_symmetry.space_group_name_H-M   'P 1'
#
loop_
_entity.id
_entity.type
_entity.pdbx_description
1 polymer ?
#
loop_
_entity_poly.entity_id
_entity_poly.type
_entity_poly.pdbx_seq_one_letter_code
_entity_poly.pdbx_strand_id
1 'polypeptide(L)'
;MGMAVHARDKGKYKSWNDLAGKALFTGMPPWDTRAQLERAFEALGVKYTYRQVDLSAAGSLLQSGGIDGFGLYTTGEAAVAPWIAEASLAADWAAVSPSTAEIAALKKAGFAILELKPEVYKKDVHADKVVVLPFYYGFHVGLEVPAEDVYQMLKVIEKNVGELAKADKGFSQIAKDMPGFQRLGVTSAANLLPIHPGLAKYMREKGVWDAKWDSRIAKK
;
A
#
# COMPACT_ATOMS: atom_id res chain seq x y z
N MET A 1 2.50 0.37 -2.74
CA MET A 1 3.75 -0.35 -3.07
C MET A 1 4.22 0.02 -4.46
N GLY A 2 5.45 0.48 -4.57
CA GLY A 2 6.15 0.73 -5.83
C GLY A 2 7.61 0.32 -5.71
N MET A 3 8.42 0.75 -6.68
CA MET A 3 9.85 0.46 -6.73
C MET A 3 10.66 1.73 -6.87
N ALA A 4 11.87 1.71 -6.32
CA ALA A 4 12.88 2.71 -6.55
C ALA A 4 14.22 2.06 -6.89
N VAL A 5 15.02 2.75 -7.69
CA VAL A 5 16.40 2.38 -8.06
C VAL A 5 17.30 3.58 -7.84
N HIS A 6 18.61 3.38 -7.81
CA HIS A 6 19.54 4.50 -7.68
C HIS A 6 19.36 5.49 -8.85
N ALA A 7 19.39 6.81 -8.59
CA ALA A 7 19.08 7.82 -9.60
C ALA A 7 20.03 7.76 -10.82
N ARG A 8 21.30 7.40 -10.60
CA ARG A 8 22.29 7.14 -11.67
C ARG A 8 21.84 6.08 -12.69
N ASP A 9 20.96 5.18 -12.29
CA ASP A 9 20.47 4.07 -13.11
C ASP A 9 19.06 4.30 -13.63
N LYS A 10 18.43 5.45 -13.36
CA LYS A 10 17.03 5.73 -13.76
C LYS A 10 16.77 5.52 -15.25
N GLY A 11 17.75 5.84 -16.11
CA GLY A 11 17.64 5.67 -17.56
C GLY A 11 17.65 4.20 -18.03
N LYS A 12 18.08 3.27 -17.17
CA LYS A 12 18.15 1.83 -17.47
C LYS A 12 16.83 1.11 -17.22
N TYR A 13 15.96 1.67 -16.37
CA TYR A 13 14.73 1.02 -15.90
C TYR A 13 13.52 1.88 -16.26
N LYS A 14 12.79 1.47 -17.31
CA LYS A 14 11.59 2.17 -17.80
C LYS A 14 10.29 1.51 -17.34
N SER A 15 10.38 0.32 -16.78
CA SER A 15 9.27 -0.54 -16.39
C SER A 15 9.68 -1.48 -15.25
N TRP A 16 8.72 -2.20 -14.66
CA TRP A 16 9.05 -3.19 -13.62
C TRP A 16 9.71 -4.45 -14.21
N ASN A 17 9.42 -4.81 -15.46
CA ASN A 17 10.10 -5.89 -16.16
C ASN A 17 11.61 -5.66 -16.31
N ASP A 18 12.07 -4.41 -16.40
CA ASP A 18 13.50 -4.11 -16.46
C ASP A 18 14.24 -4.44 -15.15
N LEU A 19 13.50 -4.67 -14.06
CA LEU A 19 14.03 -5.12 -12.76
C LEU A 19 14.23 -6.65 -12.71
N ALA A 20 13.88 -7.38 -13.77
CA ALA A 20 14.08 -8.82 -13.83
C ALA A 20 15.58 -9.17 -13.70
N GLY A 21 15.87 -10.20 -12.90
CA GLY A 21 17.22 -10.66 -12.59
C GLY A 21 18.02 -9.77 -11.64
N LYS A 22 17.47 -8.63 -11.19
CA LYS A 22 18.17 -7.69 -10.30
C LYS A 22 18.13 -8.11 -8.83
N ALA A 23 19.07 -7.61 -8.05
CA ALA A 23 19.14 -7.75 -6.60
C ALA A 23 18.27 -6.68 -5.93
N LEU A 24 17.08 -7.04 -5.46
CA LEU A 24 16.10 -6.08 -4.93
C LEU A 24 15.82 -6.32 -3.45
N PHE A 25 15.70 -5.23 -2.70
CA PHE A 25 15.14 -5.24 -1.35
C PHE A 25 13.68 -4.79 -1.38
N THR A 26 12.74 -5.73 -1.51
CA THR A 26 11.31 -5.43 -1.63
C THR A 26 10.62 -5.14 -0.28
N GLY A 27 11.37 -5.20 0.83
CA GLY A 27 10.90 -5.02 2.20
C GLY A 27 11.34 -6.18 3.12
N MET A 28 11.08 -6.05 4.42
CA MET A 28 11.36 -7.12 5.39
C MET A 28 10.27 -8.20 5.34
N PRO A 29 10.59 -9.49 5.49
CA PRO A 29 9.58 -10.45 5.92
C PRO A 29 9.20 -10.16 7.40
N PRO A 30 7.92 -10.30 7.80
CA PRO A 30 6.76 -10.74 7.02
C PRO A 30 5.87 -9.58 6.55
N TRP A 31 6.41 -8.44 6.14
CA TRP A 31 5.60 -7.24 5.89
C TRP A 31 4.62 -7.42 4.73
N ASP A 32 3.36 -7.03 4.95
CA ASP A 32 2.32 -7.04 3.90
C ASP A 32 2.66 -6.13 2.73
N THR A 33 3.41 -5.05 2.98
CA THR A 33 3.97 -4.18 1.94
C THR A 33 4.81 -4.98 0.95
N ARG A 34 5.73 -5.81 1.45
CA ARG A 34 6.55 -6.71 0.64
C ARG A 34 5.66 -7.73 -0.10
N ALA A 35 4.76 -8.40 0.61
CA ALA A 35 3.89 -9.42 0.01
C ALA A 35 3.05 -8.85 -1.15
N GLN A 36 2.54 -7.62 -1.00
CA GLN A 36 1.76 -6.95 -2.05
C GLN A 36 2.60 -6.68 -3.30
N LEU A 37 3.86 -6.28 -3.13
CA LEU A 37 4.78 -6.04 -4.24
C LEU A 37 5.22 -7.36 -4.92
N GLU A 38 5.49 -8.40 -4.13
CA GLU A 38 5.86 -9.73 -4.64
C GLU A 38 4.74 -10.37 -5.48
N ARG A 39 3.49 -10.30 -5.01
CA ARG A 39 2.33 -10.79 -5.79
C ARG A 39 2.19 -10.05 -7.12
N ALA A 40 2.51 -8.76 -7.15
CA ALA A 40 2.45 -7.98 -8.37
C ALA A 40 3.56 -8.36 -9.36
N PHE A 41 4.78 -8.58 -8.86
CA PHE A 41 5.88 -9.12 -9.66
C PHE A 41 5.57 -10.51 -10.20
N GLU A 42 4.98 -11.39 -9.39
CA GLU A 42 4.53 -12.71 -9.82
C GLU A 42 3.49 -12.61 -10.95
N ALA A 43 2.48 -11.74 -10.81
CA ALA A 43 1.47 -11.51 -11.84
C ALA A 43 2.05 -10.97 -13.16
N LEU A 44 3.18 -10.27 -13.10
CA LEU A 44 3.91 -9.76 -14.27
C LEU A 44 4.99 -10.73 -14.79
N GLY A 45 5.28 -11.81 -14.06
CA GLY A 45 6.39 -12.72 -14.38
C GLY A 45 7.78 -12.16 -14.09
N VAL A 46 7.89 -11.10 -13.28
CA VAL A 46 9.16 -10.46 -12.89
C VAL A 46 9.87 -11.32 -11.85
N LYS A 47 10.90 -12.04 -12.27
CA LYS A 47 11.78 -12.80 -11.38
C LYS A 47 12.96 -11.95 -10.96
N TYR A 48 13.31 -11.95 -9.68
CA TYR A 48 14.40 -11.14 -9.13
C TYR A 48 15.11 -11.89 -8.00
N THR A 49 16.30 -11.42 -7.63
CA THR A 49 17.02 -11.93 -6.45
C THR A 49 16.64 -11.09 -5.24
N TYR A 50 15.88 -11.68 -4.32
CA TYR A 50 15.58 -11.00 -3.05
C TYR A 50 16.85 -10.87 -2.21
N ARG A 51 17.14 -9.64 -1.76
CA ARG A 51 18.22 -9.37 -0.80
C ARG A 51 17.64 -8.75 0.45
N GLN A 52 17.64 -9.51 1.53
CA GLN A 52 17.34 -8.98 2.85
C GLN A 52 18.48 -8.08 3.31
N VAL A 53 18.15 -6.89 3.78
CA VAL A 53 19.10 -5.91 4.30
C VAL A 53 18.58 -5.35 5.61
N ASP A 54 19.48 -4.84 6.43
CA ASP A 54 19.06 -3.97 7.53
C ASP A 54 18.47 -2.67 6.98
N LEU A 55 17.38 -2.19 7.57
CA LEU A 55 16.70 -0.97 7.13
C LEU A 55 17.63 0.24 7.17
N SER A 56 18.49 0.34 8.20
CA SER A 56 19.45 1.44 8.32
C SER A 56 20.56 1.35 7.26
N ALA A 57 20.81 0.16 6.71
CA ALA A 57 21.80 -0.06 5.66
C ALA A 57 21.23 0.09 4.25
N ALA A 58 19.90 0.04 4.06
CA ALA A 58 19.26 0.02 2.75
C ALA A 58 19.72 1.16 1.82
N GLY A 59 19.81 2.38 2.33
CA GLY A 59 20.32 3.53 1.58
C GLY A 59 21.78 3.37 1.18
N SER A 60 22.66 3.02 2.12
CA SER A 60 24.10 2.80 1.84
C SER A 60 24.37 1.65 0.86
N LEU A 61 23.54 0.60 0.90
CA LEU A 61 23.64 -0.53 -0.02
C LEU A 61 23.14 -0.15 -1.42
N LEU A 62 22.11 0.69 -1.53
CA LEU A 62 21.72 1.26 -2.82
C LEU A 62 22.83 2.17 -3.37
N GLN A 63 23.39 3.05 -2.53
CA GLN A 63 24.45 3.98 -2.90
C GLN A 63 25.71 3.26 -3.39
N SER A 64 26.09 2.15 -2.76
CA SER A 64 27.26 1.35 -3.14
C SER A 64 26.99 0.35 -4.26
N GLY A 65 25.73 0.10 -4.61
CA GLY A 65 25.35 -0.93 -5.60
C GLY A 65 25.30 -2.35 -5.05
N GLY A 66 25.26 -2.52 -3.71
CA GLY A 66 24.99 -3.80 -3.06
C GLY A 66 23.55 -4.31 -3.27
N ILE A 67 22.63 -3.41 -3.61
CA ILE A 67 21.30 -3.70 -4.16
C ILE A 67 21.04 -2.78 -5.37
N ASP A 68 20.27 -3.26 -6.33
CA ASP A 68 19.88 -2.52 -7.54
C ASP A 68 18.66 -1.61 -7.30
N GLY A 69 17.83 -1.96 -6.33
CA GLY A 69 16.62 -1.21 -6.01
C GLY A 69 15.95 -1.68 -4.72
N PHE A 70 14.99 -0.88 -4.25
CA PHE A 70 14.21 -1.18 -3.05
C PHE A 70 12.71 -0.90 -3.24
N GLY A 71 11.89 -1.48 -2.37
CA GLY A 71 10.43 -1.27 -2.33
C GLY A 71 10.06 0.10 -1.76
N LEU A 72 9.23 0.85 -2.50
CA LEU A 72 8.81 2.21 -2.18
C LEU A 72 7.35 2.24 -1.71
N TYR A 73 7.04 2.93 -0.62
CA TYR A 73 5.63 3.10 -0.19
C TYR A 73 5.42 4.31 0.72
N THR A 74 4.15 4.68 0.84
CA THR A 74 3.65 5.70 1.76
C THR A 74 2.50 5.11 2.57
N THR A 75 2.32 5.61 3.78
CA THR A 75 1.14 5.39 4.62
C THR A 75 0.10 6.47 4.28
N GLY A 76 -1.13 6.04 4.04
CA GLY A 76 -2.27 6.93 3.79
C GLY A 76 -2.07 7.87 2.60
N GLU A 77 -1.28 7.48 1.60
CA GLU A 77 -0.92 8.31 0.43
C GLU A 77 -0.17 9.60 0.79
N ALA A 78 0.25 9.77 2.05
CA ALA A 78 0.66 11.06 2.59
C ALA A 78 1.98 11.05 3.37
N ALA A 79 2.33 9.94 4.01
CA ALA A 79 3.52 9.83 4.85
C ALA A 79 4.49 8.79 4.29
N VAL A 80 5.71 9.18 3.97
CA VAL A 80 6.78 8.25 3.60
C VAL A 80 7.13 7.36 4.79
N ALA A 81 7.42 6.08 4.53
CA ALA A 81 7.92 5.19 5.57
C ALA A 81 9.23 5.73 6.18
N PRO A 82 9.41 5.72 7.52
CA PRO A 82 10.60 6.29 8.17
C PRO A 82 11.93 5.77 7.59
N TRP A 83 12.06 4.46 7.37
CA TRP A 83 13.29 3.88 6.82
C TRP A 83 13.57 4.32 5.37
N ILE A 84 12.54 4.63 4.58
CA ILE A 84 12.73 5.16 3.21
C ILE A 84 13.21 6.61 3.30
N ALA A 85 12.67 7.40 4.25
CA ALA A 85 13.15 8.75 4.51
C ALA A 85 14.62 8.74 4.96
N GLU A 86 15.03 7.80 5.82
CA GLU A 86 16.42 7.58 6.21
C GLU A 86 17.30 7.13 5.04
N ALA A 87 16.84 6.14 4.25
CA ALA A 87 17.56 5.69 3.05
C ALA A 87 17.77 6.84 2.04
N SER A 88 16.82 7.77 1.97
CA SER A 88 16.89 8.96 1.12
C SER A 88 17.98 9.96 1.52
N LEU A 89 18.47 9.89 2.77
CA LEU A 89 19.62 10.70 3.22
C LEU A 89 20.95 10.12 2.74
N ALA A 90 21.01 8.80 2.51
CA ALA A 90 22.23 8.09 2.14
C ALA A 90 22.36 7.85 0.63
N ALA A 91 21.25 7.79 -0.11
CA ALA A 91 21.24 7.55 -1.55
C ALA A 91 20.24 8.43 -2.28
N ASP A 92 20.65 8.93 -3.44
CA ASP A 92 19.70 9.49 -4.40
C ASP A 92 19.06 8.37 -5.23
N TRP A 93 17.75 8.38 -5.33
CA TRP A 93 16.95 7.32 -5.92
C TRP A 93 15.82 7.89 -6.77
N ALA A 94 15.49 7.17 -7.82
CA ALA A 94 14.42 7.46 -8.75
C ALA A 94 13.31 6.42 -8.62
N ALA A 95 12.06 6.86 -8.64
CA ALA A 95 10.91 5.96 -8.70
C ALA A 95 10.85 5.25 -10.06
N VAL A 96 10.57 3.95 -10.05
CA VAL A 96 10.31 3.15 -11.25
C VAL A 96 8.82 2.80 -11.26
N SER A 97 8.11 3.37 -12.23
CA SER A 97 6.70 3.06 -12.45
C SER A 97 6.56 1.87 -13.41
N PRO A 98 5.50 1.04 -13.29
CA PRO A 98 5.19 0.08 -14.32
C PRO A 98 4.79 0.77 -15.62
N SER A 99 5.04 0.12 -16.75
CA SER A 99 4.60 0.58 -18.07
C SER A 99 3.08 0.51 -18.24
N THR A 100 2.53 1.16 -19.26
CA THR A 100 1.09 1.09 -19.58
C THR A 100 0.60 -0.36 -19.76
N ALA A 101 1.42 -1.22 -20.37
CA ALA A 101 1.09 -2.64 -20.55
C ALA A 101 1.08 -3.41 -19.21
N GLU A 102 2.05 -3.14 -18.34
CA GLU A 102 2.11 -3.75 -17.00
C GLU A 102 0.95 -3.27 -16.13
N ILE A 103 0.61 -1.98 -16.18
CA ILE A 103 -0.57 -1.43 -15.48
C ILE A 103 -1.85 -2.15 -15.93
N ALA A 104 -2.01 -2.40 -17.24
CA ALA A 104 -3.16 -3.12 -17.77
C ALA A 104 -3.18 -4.59 -17.29
N ALA A 105 -2.03 -5.26 -17.28
CA ALA A 105 -1.89 -6.62 -16.78
C ALA A 105 -2.21 -6.72 -15.27
N LEU A 106 -1.72 -5.78 -14.46
CA LEU A 106 -1.98 -5.70 -13.02
C LEU A 106 -3.46 -5.47 -12.73
N LYS A 107 -4.13 -4.57 -13.46
CA LYS A 107 -5.58 -4.36 -13.32
C LYS A 107 -6.36 -5.64 -13.66
N LYS A 108 -5.96 -6.36 -14.71
CA LYS A 108 -6.57 -7.65 -15.09
C LYS A 108 -6.36 -8.72 -14.01
N ALA A 109 -5.22 -8.68 -13.32
CA ALA A 109 -4.92 -9.54 -12.18
C ALA A 109 -5.60 -9.10 -10.87
N GLY A 110 -6.41 -8.04 -10.89
CA GLY A 110 -7.18 -7.58 -9.74
C GLY A 110 -6.47 -6.57 -8.84
N PHE A 111 -5.30 -6.06 -9.25
CA PHE A 111 -4.62 -4.99 -8.50
C PHE A 111 -5.28 -3.64 -8.74
N ALA A 112 -5.50 -2.92 -7.65
CA ALA A 112 -5.76 -1.50 -7.70
C ALA A 112 -4.48 -0.74 -8.10
N ILE A 113 -4.65 0.39 -8.78
CA ILE A 113 -3.55 1.27 -9.21
C ILE A 113 -3.80 2.66 -8.67
N LEU A 114 -2.78 3.26 -8.07
CA LEU A 114 -2.82 4.62 -7.56
C LEU A 114 -1.64 5.42 -8.12
N GLU A 115 -1.90 6.66 -8.52
CA GLU A 115 -0.87 7.62 -8.91
C GLU A 115 -0.65 8.60 -7.77
N LEU A 116 0.53 8.56 -7.16
CA LEU A 116 0.94 9.50 -6.13
C LEU A 116 1.67 10.68 -6.77
N LYS A 117 1.44 11.86 -6.21
CA LYS A 117 2.23 13.03 -6.57
C LYS A 117 3.63 12.94 -5.94
N PRO A 118 4.69 13.38 -6.63
CA PRO A 118 6.07 13.32 -6.14
C PRO A 118 6.30 14.00 -4.79
N GLU A 119 5.56 15.07 -4.49
CA GLU A 119 5.79 15.92 -3.31
C GLU A 119 5.54 15.17 -1.99
N VAL A 120 4.76 14.08 -2.03
CA VAL A 120 4.54 13.20 -0.88
C VAL A 120 5.87 12.67 -0.33
N TYR A 121 6.87 12.48 -1.21
CA TYR A 121 8.17 11.94 -0.85
C TYR A 121 9.13 12.97 -0.23
N LYS A 122 8.78 14.26 -0.27
CA LYS A 122 9.59 15.38 0.27
C LYS A 122 11.03 15.43 -0.26
N LYS A 123 11.28 14.85 -1.43
CA LYS A 123 12.53 14.93 -2.20
C LYS A 123 12.22 14.77 -3.69
N ASP A 124 13.19 15.07 -4.53
CA ASP A 124 13.10 14.74 -5.96
C ASP A 124 13.19 13.21 -6.15
N VAL A 125 12.14 12.62 -6.71
CA VAL A 125 12.05 11.18 -7.01
C VAL A 125 12.25 10.90 -8.50
N HIS A 126 12.69 11.90 -9.26
CA HIS A 126 13.01 11.84 -10.69
C HIS A 126 11.85 11.35 -11.57
N ALA A 127 10.61 11.62 -11.17
CA ALA A 127 9.40 11.25 -11.89
C ALA A 127 8.29 12.28 -11.65
N ASP A 128 7.47 12.56 -12.67
CA ASP A 128 6.33 13.48 -12.57
C ASP A 128 5.19 12.90 -11.71
N LYS A 129 5.14 11.57 -11.62
CA LYS A 129 4.20 10.81 -10.79
C LYS A 129 4.81 9.47 -10.40
N VAL A 130 4.37 8.92 -9.28
CA VAL A 130 4.78 7.60 -8.82
C VAL A 130 3.58 6.66 -8.82
N VAL A 131 3.61 5.65 -9.69
CA VAL A 131 2.57 4.63 -9.74
C VAL A 131 2.85 3.59 -8.66
N VAL A 132 1.86 3.38 -7.80
CA VAL A 132 1.92 2.40 -6.71
C VAL A 132 0.67 1.52 -6.70
N LEU A 133 0.82 0.34 -6.12
CA LEU A 133 -0.26 -0.59 -5.82
C LEU A 133 -0.68 -0.42 -4.36
N PRO A 134 -1.86 0.15 -4.08
CA PRO A 134 -2.35 0.23 -2.72
C PRO A 134 -2.74 -1.17 -2.22
N PHE A 135 -2.76 -1.28 -0.91
CA PHE A 135 -3.46 -2.32 -0.16
C PHE A 135 -3.99 -1.67 1.11
N TYR A 136 -5.02 -2.26 1.70
CA TYR A 136 -5.80 -1.60 2.75
C TYR A 136 -5.56 -2.28 4.09
N TYR A 137 -5.10 -1.51 5.06
CA TYR A 137 -5.07 -1.95 6.46
C TYR A 137 -6.42 -1.71 7.11
N GLY A 138 -6.85 -2.69 7.90
CA GLY A 138 -8.04 -2.60 8.74
C GLY A 138 -7.70 -2.89 10.19
N PHE A 139 -8.51 -2.33 11.09
CA PHE A 139 -8.55 -2.81 12.47
C PHE A 139 -9.52 -4.00 12.53
N HIS A 140 -8.99 -5.18 12.80
CA HIS A 140 -9.77 -6.43 12.83
C HIS A 140 -10.10 -6.79 14.28
N VAL A 141 -11.32 -7.26 14.49
CA VAL A 141 -11.78 -7.79 15.77
C VAL A 141 -12.21 -9.25 15.61
N GLY A 142 -12.15 -10.03 16.68
CA GLY A 142 -12.68 -11.38 16.70
C GLY A 142 -14.22 -11.41 16.71
N LEU A 143 -14.78 -12.59 16.45
CA LEU A 143 -16.24 -12.79 16.37
C LEU A 143 -16.96 -12.69 17.72
N GLU A 144 -16.20 -12.74 18.81
CA GLU A 144 -16.66 -12.51 20.17
C GLU A 144 -17.14 -11.07 20.39
N VAL A 145 -16.58 -10.10 19.66
CA VAL A 145 -16.96 -8.69 19.80
C VAL A 145 -18.40 -8.49 19.32
N PRO A 146 -19.30 -7.91 20.13
CA PRO A 146 -20.67 -7.65 19.72
C PRO A 146 -20.78 -6.77 18.47
N ALA A 147 -21.79 -7.05 17.64
CA ALA A 147 -22.11 -6.24 16.46
C ALA A 147 -22.33 -4.77 16.82
N GLU A 148 -22.99 -4.52 17.95
CA GLU A 148 -23.26 -3.17 18.41
C GLU A 148 -21.98 -2.43 18.81
N ASP A 149 -21.04 -3.09 19.49
CA ASP A 149 -19.79 -2.47 19.92
C ASP A 149 -18.94 -2.02 18.72
N VAL A 150 -18.82 -2.86 17.69
CA VAL A 150 -18.12 -2.47 16.45
C VAL A 150 -18.83 -1.33 15.72
N TYR A 151 -20.17 -1.35 15.69
CA TYR A 151 -20.95 -0.27 15.09
C TYR A 151 -20.73 1.05 15.84
N GLN A 152 -20.77 1.05 17.17
CA GLN A 152 -20.50 2.24 17.99
C GLN A 152 -19.05 2.70 17.85
N MET A 153 -18.08 1.78 17.83
CA MET A 153 -16.67 2.09 17.58
C MET A 153 -16.50 2.85 16.26
N LEU A 154 -17.10 2.36 15.16
CA LEU A 154 -17.03 3.02 13.86
C LEU A 154 -17.64 4.43 13.89
N LYS A 155 -18.76 4.62 14.61
CA LYS A 155 -19.38 5.95 14.77
C LYS A 155 -18.52 6.91 15.58
N VAL A 156 -17.87 6.42 16.64
CA VAL A 156 -16.94 7.22 17.44
C VAL A 156 -15.72 7.60 16.60
N ILE A 157 -15.16 6.66 15.83
CA ILE A 157 -14.05 6.95 14.92
C ILE A 157 -14.47 8.00 13.90
N GLU A 158 -15.59 7.80 13.19
CA GLU A 158 -16.09 8.74 12.18
C GLU A 158 -16.29 10.15 12.76
N LYS A 159 -16.87 10.26 13.96
CA LYS A 159 -17.05 11.54 14.65
C LYS A 159 -15.73 12.27 14.92
N ASN A 160 -14.65 11.54 15.13
CA ASN A 160 -13.35 12.08 15.55
C ASN A 160 -12.25 11.97 14.47
N VAL A 161 -12.57 11.63 13.21
CA VAL A 161 -11.56 11.47 12.14
C VAL A 161 -10.69 12.70 11.91
N GLY A 162 -11.25 13.90 12.15
CA GLY A 162 -10.49 15.15 12.04
C GLY A 162 -9.37 15.26 13.07
N GLU A 163 -9.56 14.73 14.28
CA GLU A 163 -8.52 14.68 15.31
C GLU A 163 -7.46 13.62 14.96
N LEU A 164 -7.89 12.45 14.47
CA LEU A 164 -6.99 11.40 14.00
C LEU A 164 -6.08 11.92 12.87
N ALA A 165 -6.63 12.58 11.87
CA ALA A 165 -5.86 13.12 10.73
C ALA A 165 -4.91 14.26 11.13
N LYS A 166 -5.21 15.00 12.21
CA LYS A 166 -4.29 15.98 12.79
C LYS A 166 -3.12 15.32 13.52
N ALA A 167 -3.39 14.24 14.25
CA ALA A 167 -2.37 13.48 14.97
C ALA A 167 -1.44 12.72 14.02
N ASP A 168 -1.99 12.10 12.98
CA ASP A 168 -1.24 11.39 11.95
C ASP A 168 -1.89 11.56 10.57
N LYS A 169 -1.11 12.05 9.60
CA LYS A 169 -1.55 12.26 8.21
C LYS A 169 -1.96 10.97 7.51
N GLY A 170 -1.55 9.80 8.01
CA GLY A 170 -2.01 8.49 7.55
C GLY A 170 -3.53 8.32 7.63
N PHE A 171 -4.21 9.02 8.55
CA PHE A 171 -5.67 9.01 8.67
C PHE A 171 -6.38 10.02 7.75
N SER A 172 -5.66 10.73 6.89
CA SER A 172 -6.26 11.70 5.97
C SER A 172 -7.27 11.08 5.01
N GLN A 173 -7.08 9.83 4.61
CA GLN A 173 -8.02 9.11 3.75
C GLN A 173 -9.38 8.90 4.40
N ILE A 174 -9.42 8.49 5.67
CA ILE A 174 -10.67 8.31 6.42
C ILE A 174 -11.30 9.64 6.82
N ALA A 175 -10.50 10.69 7.02
CA ALA A 175 -11.02 12.03 7.23
C ALA A 175 -11.68 12.61 5.97
N LYS A 176 -11.21 12.20 4.79
CA LYS A 176 -11.80 12.59 3.50
C LYS A 176 -13.09 11.84 3.22
N ASP A 177 -13.10 10.52 3.39
CA ASP A 177 -14.25 9.66 3.10
C ASP A 177 -14.20 8.35 3.89
N MET A 178 -14.65 8.39 5.15
CA MET A 178 -14.68 7.20 6.01
C MET A 178 -15.55 6.07 5.42
N PRO A 179 -16.81 6.30 4.98
CA PRO A 179 -17.62 5.24 4.39
C PRO A 179 -17.03 4.65 3.10
N GLY A 180 -16.55 5.50 2.19
CA GLY A 180 -15.90 5.03 0.96
C GLY A 180 -14.62 4.26 1.24
N PHE A 181 -13.84 4.66 2.24
CA PHE A 181 -12.65 3.90 2.65
C PHE A 181 -13.01 2.51 3.20
N GLN A 182 -14.07 2.39 4.01
CA GLN A 182 -14.58 1.07 4.42
C GLN A 182 -15.00 0.22 3.21
N ARG A 183 -15.64 0.83 2.21
CA ARG A 183 -16.02 0.15 0.95
C ARG A 183 -14.79 -0.40 0.22
N LEU A 184 -13.70 0.37 0.14
CA LEU A 184 -12.43 -0.07 -0.46
C LEU A 184 -11.82 -1.26 0.31
N GLY A 185 -11.76 -1.15 1.64
CA GLY A 185 -11.26 -2.22 2.51
C GLY A 185 -12.05 -3.51 2.34
N VAL A 186 -13.39 -3.45 2.43
CA VAL A 186 -14.25 -4.62 2.21
C VAL A 186 -14.11 -5.18 0.80
N THR A 187 -14.05 -4.33 -0.23
CA THR A 187 -13.84 -4.80 -1.60
C THR A 187 -12.55 -5.60 -1.75
N SER A 188 -11.48 -5.18 -1.06
CA SER A 188 -10.18 -5.85 -1.11
C SER A 188 -10.11 -7.18 -0.33
N ALA A 189 -10.93 -7.35 0.70
CA ALA A 189 -10.78 -8.44 1.68
C ALA A 189 -12.00 -9.36 1.80
N ALA A 190 -13.16 -9.00 1.24
CA ALA A 190 -14.41 -9.73 1.46
C ALA A 190 -14.33 -11.21 1.06
N ASN A 191 -13.48 -11.56 0.08
CA ASN A 191 -13.28 -12.95 -0.36
C ASN A 191 -12.32 -13.75 0.53
N LEU A 192 -11.56 -13.09 1.40
CA LEU A 192 -10.53 -13.70 2.25
C LEU A 192 -11.06 -13.98 3.66
N LEU A 193 -11.87 -13.08 4.20
CA LEU A 193 -12.34 -13.13 5.59
C LEU A 193 -13.84 -12.83 5.69
N PRO A 194 -14.53 -13.35 6.71
CA PRO A 194 -15.89 -12.91 7.04
C PRO A 194 -15.93 -11.42 7.41
N ILE A 195 -17.05 -10.77 7.10
CA ILE A 195 -17.30 -9.37 7.41
C ILE A 195 -18.04 -9.27 8.75
N HIS A 196 -17.53 -8.43 9.66
CA HIS A 196 -18.16 -8.25 10.96
C HIS A 196 -19.57 -7.65 10.82
N PRO A 197 -20.61 -8.17 11.51
CA PRO A 197 -21.99 -7.67 11.40
C PRO A 197 -22.13 -6.19 11.79
N GLY A 198 -21.32 -5.70 12.74
CA GLY A 198 -21.27 -4.27 13.10
C GLY A 198 -20.78 -3.36 11.97
N LEU A 199 -19.78 -3.81 11.19
CA LEU A 199 -19.31 -3.09 10.01
C LEU A 199 -20.37 -3.10 8.91
N ALA A 200 -21.03 -4.24 8.68
CA ALA A 200 -22.13 -4.33 7.71
C ALA A 200 -23.28 -3.38 8.09
N LYS A 201 -23.65 -3.30 9.38
CA LYS A 201 -24.65 -2.36 9.89
C LYS A 201 -24.26 -0.91 9.60
N TYR A 202 -23.02 -0.53 9.94
CA TYR A 202 -22.48 0.81 9.66
C TYR A 202 -22.52 1.15 8.17
N MET A 203 -22.03 0.27 7.31
CA MET A 203 -21.96 0.50 5.86
C MET A 203 -23.33 0.59 5.20
N ARG A 204 -24.33 -0.15 5.71
CA ARG A 204 -25.72 -0.05 5.24
C ARG A 204 -26.33 1.30 5.60
N GLU A 205 -26.14 1.77 6.84
CA GLU A 205 -26.57 3.12 7.26
C GLU A 205 -25.94 4.21 6.39
N LYS A 206 -24.68 4.04 6.01
CA LYS A 206 -23.95 5.01 5.16
C LYS A 206 -24.20 4.84 3.67
N GLY A 207 -25.04 3.90 3.24
CA GLY A 207 -25.38 3.68 1.82
C GLY A 207 -24.23 3.16 0.96
N VAL A 208 -23.17 2.60 1.57
CA VAL A 208 -21.98 2.08 0.84
C VAL A 208 -21.88 0.56 0.87
N TRP A 209 -22.87 -0.13 1.44
CA TRP A 209 -22.97 -1.59 1.42
C TRP A 209 -23.35 -2.12 0.03
N ASP A 210 -22.80 -3.27 -0.34
CA ASP A 210 -23.15 -4.00 -1.56
C ASP A 210 -23.79 -5.34 -1.17
N ALA A 211 -24.98 -5.63 -1.69
CA ALA A 211 -25.74 -6.84 -1.35
C ALA A 211 -24.98 -8.13 -1.67
N LYS A 212 -24.01 -8.10 -2.60
CA LYS A 212 -23.13 -9.26 -2.88
C LYS A 212 -22.32 -9.71 -1.66
N TRP A 213 -22.18 -8.87 -0.64
CA TRP A 213 -21.46 -9.16 0.59
C TRP A 213 -22.32 -9.78 1.68
N ASP A 214 -23.64 -9.91 1.50
CA ASP A 214 -24.55 -10.42 2.53
C ASP A 214 -24.16 -11.85 2.97
N SER A 215 -23.75 -12.71 2.04
CA SER A 215 -23.29 -14.08 2.33
C SER A 215 -21.94 -14.14 3.03
N ARG A 216 -21.21 -13.01 3.08
CA ARG A 216 -19.89 -12.89 3.71
C ARG A 216 -19.97 -12.38 5.15
N ILE A 217 -21.16 -11.95 5.61
CA ILE A 217 -21.32 -11.51 7.00
C ILE A 217 -21.09 -12.69 7.93
N ALA A 218 -20.22 -12.50 8.92
CA ALA A 218 -19.91 -13.50 9.92
C ALA A 218 -21.19 -13.92 10.67
N LYS A 219 -21.37 -15.23 10.81
CA LYS A 219 -22.41 -15.82 11.67
C LYS A 219 -21.76 -16.16 13.01
N LYS A 220 -22.45 -15.82 14.10
CA LYS A 220 -22.12 -16.35 15.42
C LYS A 220 -22.54 -17.81 15.51
#